data_AF-A0A449AHU8-F1
#
_entry.id   AF-A0A449AHU8-F1
#
_cell.length_a   1.000
_cell.length_b   1.000
_cell.length_c   1.000
_cell.angle_alpha   90.00
_cell.angle_beta   90.00
_cell.angle_gamma   90.00
#
_symmetry.space_group_name_H-M   'P 1'
#
loop_
_entity.id
_entity.type
_entity.pdbx_description
1 polymer ?
#
loop_
_entity_poly.entity_id
_entity_poly.type
_entity_poly.pdbx_seq_one_letter_code
_entity_poly.pdbx_strand_id
1 'polypeptide(L)'
;MNKKIISNHNDYAILRSLFISEINEEIKKIKKHKKINAKTIKYQKMLEGLNNQLKSFEIKNEDLKVNKLAFEKIKRDQQLARIKWYFIGGFIVFIIVIIIVIILMVYEKN
;
A
#
# COMPACT_ATOMS: atom_id res chain seq x y z
N MET A 1 -13.67 40.36 7.65
CA MET A 1 -12.46 39.57 7.30
C MET A 1 -12.40 38.34 8.22
N ASN A 2 -13.16 37.28 7.92
CA ASN A 2 -13.29 36.11 8.83
C ASN A 2 -13.53 34.76 8.11
N LYS A 3 -13.41 34.72 6.78
CA LYS A 3 -13.77 33.53 5.97
C LYS A 3 -12.67 32.46 5.89
N LYS A 4 -11.40 32.83 6.15
CA LYS A 4 -10.23 31.96 5.91
C LYS A 4 -9.93 30.95 7.03
N ILE A 5 -10.40 31.22 8.25
CA ILE A 5 -10.14 30.36 9.42
C ILE A 5 -11.13 29.18 9.45
N ILE A 6 -12.38 29.42 9.06
CA ILE A 6 -13.45 28.41 9.02
C ILE A 6 -13.20 27.37 7.93
N SER A 7 -12.63 27.77 6.77
CA SER A 7 -12.31 26.82 5.69
C SER A 7 -11.26 25.80 6.12
N ASN A 8 -10.16 26.25 6.75
CA ASN A 8 -9.07 25.37 7.16
C ASN A 8 -9.52 24.29 8.16
N HIS A 9 -10.36 24.63 9.14
CA HIS A 9 -10.81 23.67 10.14
C HIS A 9 -11.72 22.57 9.54
N ASN A 10 -12.62 22.95 8.63
CA ASN A 10 -13.47 22.01 7.91
C ASN A 10 -12.64 21.10 6.99
N ASP A 11 -11.61 21.64 6.34
CA ASP A 11 -10.71 20.88 5.48
C ASP A 11 -9.95 19.79 6.25
N TYR A 12 -9.51 20.07 7.49
CA TYR A 12 -8.83 19.06 8.31
C TYR A 12 -9.78 17.97 8.85
N ALA A 13 -11.02 18.32 9.17
CA ALA A 13 -12.02 17.33 9.57
C ALA A 13 -12.33 16.36 8.42
N ILE A 14 -12.52 16.89 7.21
CA ILE A 14 -12.72 16.09 5.99
C ILE A 14 -11.48 15.23 5.72
N LEU A 15 -10.28 15.82 5.79
CA LEU A 15 -9.02 15.11 5.57
C LEU A 15 -8.84 13.95 6.56
N ARG A 16 -9.17 14.15 7.84
CA ARG A 16 -9.06 13.10 8.87
C ARG A 16 -10.06 11.97 8.59
N SER A 17 -11.30 12.31 8.25
CA SER A 17 -12.32 11.32 7.89
C SER A 17 -11.90 10.47 6.69
N LEU A 18 -11.42 11.11 5.62
CA LEU A 18 -10.91 10.41 4.44
C LEU A 18 -9.72 9.52 4.79
N PHE A 19 -8.79 10.00 5.62
CA PHE A 19 -7.62 9.23 6.02
C PHE A 19 -8.00 8.00 6.86
N ILE A 20 -8.91 8.14 7.81
CA ILE A 20 -9.47 7.03 8.59
C ILE A 20 -10.15 6.01 7.67
N SER A 21 -10.96 6.48 6.72
CA SER A 21 -11.63 5.61 5.75
C SER A 21 -10.63 4.77 4.96
N GLU A 22 -9.59 5.42 4.43
CA GLU A 22 -8.55 4.75 3.64
C GLU A 22 -7.79 3.69 4.46
N ILE A 23 -7.46 3.97 5.72
CA ILE A 23 -6.83 2.99 6.60
C ILE A 23 -7.76 1.81 6.87
N ASN A 24 -9.05 2.05 7.11
CA ASN A 24 -10.04 1.00 7.34
C ASN A 24 -10.20 0.09 6.12
N GLU A 25 -10.22 0.65 4.91
CA GLU A 25 -10.24 -0.13 3.67
C GLU A 25 -9.02 -1.04 3.54
N GLU A 26 -7.84 -0.53 3.88
CA GLU A 26 -6.60 -1.30 3.77
C GLU A 26 -6.53 -2.43 4.81
N ILE A 27 -6.99 -2.17 6.05
CA ILE A 27 -7.18 -3.21 7.07
C ILE A 27 -8.18 -4.26 6.57
N LYS A 28 -9.30 -3.85 5.96
CA LYS A 28 -10.30 -4.77 5.41
C LYS A 28 -9.72 -5.64 4.29
N LYS A 29 -8.87 -5.09 3.42
CA LYS A 29 -8.17 -5.87 2.38
C LYS A 29 -7.27 -6.94 3.01
N ILE A 30 -6.52 -6.60 4.05
CA ILE A 30 -5.67 -7.56 4.75
C ILE A 30 -6.52 -8.68 5.40
N LYS A 31 -7.60 -8.31 6.11
CA LYS A 31 -8.47 -9.27 6.82
C LYS A 31 -9.20 -10.26 5.91
N LYS A 32 -9.38 -9.94 4.62
CA LYS A 32 -9.95 -10.88 3.63
C LYS A 32 -9.05 -12.10 3.37
N HIS A 33 -7.75 -12.02 3.67
CA HIS A 33 -6.82 -13.12 3.42
C HIS A 33 -6.80 -14.11 4.59
N LYS A 34 -7.20 -15.37 4.37
CA LYS A 34 -7.17 -16.45 5.38
C LYS A 34 -5.77 -16.80 5.91
N LYS A 35 -4.72 -16.60 5.10
CA LYS A 35 -3.31 -16.82 5.47
C LYS A 35 -2.54 -15.52 5.31
N ILE A 36 -2.07 -14.98 6.42
CA ILE A 36 -1.27 -13.76 6.50
C ILE A 36 0.11 -14.09 7.05
N ASN A 37 1.15 -13.56 6.40
CA ASN A 37 2.54 -13.75 6.85
C ASN A 37 2.87 -12.77 7.99
N ALA A 38 3.98 -13.01 8.71
CA ALA A 38 4.39 -12.17 9.84
C ALA A 38 4.59 -10.69 9.47
N LYS A 39 5.05 -10.40 8.24
CA LYS A 39 5.22 -9.02 7.74
C LYS A 39 3.88 -8.31 7.56
N THR A 40 2.88 -8.99 7.02
CA THR A 40 1.51 -8.49 6.85
C THR A 40 0.85 -8.26 8.21
N ILE A 41 1.06 -9.15 9.18
CA ILE A 41 0.56 -8.96 10.56
C ILE A 41 1.18 -7.71 11.19
N LYS A 42 2.49 -7.50 11.06
CA LYS A 42 3.17 -6.30 11.56
C LYS A 42 2.60 -5.03 10.91
N TYR A 43 2.39 -5.06 9.60
CA TYR A 43 1.77 -3.94 8.87
C TYR A 43 0.34 -3.68 9.34
N GLN A 44 -0.47 -4.73 9.52
CA GLN A 44 -1.83 -4.59 10.05
C GLN A 44 -1.83 -3.93 11.43
N LYS A 45 -0.97 -4.37 12.35
CA LYS A 45 -0.86 -3.76 13.70
C LYS A 45 -0.47 -2.29 13.62
N MET A 46 0.42 -1.92 12.71
CA MET A 46 0.79 -0.52 12.47
C MET A 46 -0.41 0.30 11.98
N LEU A 47 -1.22 -0.24 11.06
CA LEU A 47 -2.44 0.41 10.59
C LEU A 47 -3.49 0.57 11.68
N GLU A 48 -3.68 -0.45 12.52
CA GLU A 48 -4.59 -0.39 13.66
C GLU A 48 -4.15 0.66 14.68
N GLY A 49 -2.85 0.76 14.98
CA GLY A 49 -2.28 1.81 15.81
C GLY A 49 -2.53 3.20 15.24
N LEU A 50 -2.21 3.42 13.96
CA LEU A 50 -2.43 4.69 13.28
C LEU A 50 -3.92 5.08 13.26
N ASN A 51 -4.82 4.12 13.03
CA ASN A 51 -6.26 4.36 13.06
C ASN A 51 -6.73 4.82 14.44
N ASN A 52 -6.20 4.21 15.51
CA ASN A 52 -6.51 4.60 16.88
C ASN A 52 -6.03 6.03 17.16
N GLN A 53 -4.79 6.37 16.79
CA GLN A 53 -4.22 7.71 16.95
C GLN A 53 -5.01 8.80 16.19
N LEU A 54 -5.55 8.47 15.02
CA LEU A 54 -6.39 9.39 14.26
C LEU A 54 -7.76 9.60 14.92
N LYS A 55 -8.34 8.55 15.50
CA LYS A 55 -9.65 8.59 16.19
C LYS A 55 -9.56 9.24 17.57
N SER A 56 -8.46 9.05 18.29
CA SER A 56 -8.21 9.67 19.59
C SER A 56 -7.74 11.13 19.46
N PHE A 57 -7.63 11.65 18.23
CA PHE A 57 -7.11 13.00 17.95
C PHE A 57 -5.69 13.24 18.49
N GLU A 58 -4.92 12.19 18.73
CA GLU A 58 -3.50 12.29 19.11
C GLU A 58 -2.65 12.94 18.01
N ILE A 59 -2.97 12.63 16.75
CA ILE A 59 -2.37 13.32 15.60
C ILE A 59 -3.05 14.67 15.45
N LYS A 60 -2.30 15.75 15.64
CA LYS A 60 -2.80 17.12 15.46
C LYS A 60 -3.11 17.40 13.99
N ASN A 61 -3.95 18.41 13.74
CA ASN A 61 -4.35 18.81 12.39
C ASN A 61 -3.16 19.23 11.52
N GLU A 62 -2.17 19.91 12.11
CA GLU A 62 -0.93 20.33 11.45
C GLU A 62 -0.11 19.13 10.91
N ASP A 63 -0.08 18.04 11.68
CA ASP A 63 0.68 16.83 11.35
C ASP A 63 -0.10 15.86 10.44
N LEU A 64 -1.39 16.09 10.25
CA LEU A 64 -2.29 15.17 9.54
C LEU A 64 -1.84 14.94 8.09
N LYS A 65 -1.39 16.00 7.41
CA LYS A 65 -0.88 15.92 6.03
C LYS A 65 0.42 15.11 5.97
N VAL A 66 1.34 15.34 6.90
CA VAL A 66 2.63 14.64 6.95
C VAL A 66 2.42 13.15 7.24
N ASN A 67 1.56 12.82 8.19
CA ASN A 67 1.19 11.44 8.51
C ASN A 67 0.51 10.75 7.33
N LYS A 68 -0.36 11.46 6.60
CA LYS A 68 -0.98 10.93 5.37
C LYS A 68 0.08 10.60 4.32
N LEU A 69 1.02 11.51 4.05
CA LEU A 69 2.10 11.28 3.09
C LEU A 69 3.00 10.11 3.51
N ALA A 70 3.31 10.00 4.80
CA ALA A 70 4.07 8.88 5.34
C ALA A 70 3.33 7.54 5.13
N PHE A 71 2.02 7.52 5.40
CA PHE A 71 1.17 6.36 5.14
C PHE A 71 1.15 5.98 3.66
N GLU A 72 0.96 6.94 2.75
CA GLU A 72 0.96 6.71 1.30
C GLU A 72 2.28 6.09 0.83
N LYS A 73 3.42 6.58 1.35
CA LYS A 73 4.73 6.00 1.06
C LYS A 73 4.81 4.54 1.51
N ILE A 74 4.43 4.24 2.76
CA ILE A 74 4.46 2.87 3.29
C ILE A 74 3.52 1.94 2.50
N LYS A 75 2.32 2.41 2.16
CA LYS A 75 1.34 1.68 1.34
C LYS A 75 1.91 1.34 -0.03
N ARG A 76 2.55 2.31 -0.70
CA ARG A 76 3.22 2.10 -1.99
C ARG A 76 4.35 1.09 -1.88
N ASP A 77 5.18 1.16 -0.84
CA ASP A 77 6.29 0.24 -0.65
C ASP A 77 5.80 -1.21 -0.45
N GLN A 78 4.70 -1.41 0.27
CA GLN A 78 4.04 -2.72 0.40
C GLN A 78 3.50 -3.26 -0.93
N GLN A 79 2.88 -2.40 -1.74
CA GLN A 79 2.38 -2.79 -3.06
C GLN A 79 3.52 -3.14 -4.02
N LEU A 80 4.58 -2.33 -4.04
CA LEU A 80 5.78 -2.57 -4.84
C LEU A 80 6.47 -3.88 -4.46
N ALA A 81 6.57 -4.18 -3.16
CA ALA A 81 7.14 -5.45 -2.70
C ALA A 81 6.38 -6.66 -3.27
N ARG A 82 5.05 -6.56 -3.40
CA ARG A 82 4.23 -7.62 -4.02
C ARG A 82 4.47 -7.71 -5.53
N ILE A 83 4.50 -6.58 -6.23
CA ILE A 83 4.69 -6.51 -7.68
C ILE A 83 6.08 -7.02 -8.10
N LYS A 84 7.13 -6.72 -7.33
CA LYS A 84 8.50 -7.18 -7.60
C LYS A 84 8.60 -8.70 -7.79
N TRP A 85 7.92 -9.47 -6.95
CA TRP A 85 7.91 -10.94 -7.07
C TRP A 85 7.25 -11.44 -8.35
N TYR A 86 6.19 -10.78 -8.81
CA TYR A 86 5.56 -11.12 -10.09
C TYR A 86 6.47 -10.82 -11.28
N PHE A 87 7.21 -9.71 -11.26
CA PHE A 87 8.20 -9.40 -12.30
C PHE A 87 9.31 -10.45 -12.35
N ILE A 88 9.84 -10.84 -11.19
CA ILE A 88 10.88 -11.87 -11.11
C ILE A 88 10.37 -13.22 -11.65
N GLY A 89 9.17 -13.64 -11.24
CA GLY A 89 8.56 -14.87 -11.75
C GLY A 89 8.31 -14.82 -13.25
N GLY A 90 7.75 -13.72 -13.76
CA GLY A 90 7.51 -13.53 -15.19
C GLY A 90 8.79 -13.56 -16.03
N PHE A 91 9.87 -12.96 -15.52
CA PHE A 91 11.17 -12.96 -16.19
C PHE A 91 11.76 -14.36 -16.30
N ILE A 92 11.63 -15.19 -15.26
CA ILE A 92 12.09 -16.59 -15.28
C ILE A 92 11.33 -17.40 -16.34
N VAL A 93 10.00 -17.26 -16.39
CA VAL A 93 9.16 -17.94 -17.40
C VAL A 93 9.56 -17.51 -18.81
N PHE A 94 9.81 -16.21 -19.01
CA PHE A 94 10.26 -15.68 -20.29
C PHE A 94 11.60 -16.29 -20.75
N ILE A 95 12.58 -16.41 -19.85
CA ILE A 95 13.87 -17.07 -20.15
C ILE A 95 13.65 -18.52 -20.57
N ILE A 96 12.80 -19.27 -19.87
CA ILE A 96 12.52 -20.68 -20.18
C ILE A 96 11.93 -20.81 -21.59
N VAL A 97 10.97 -19.94 -21.96
CA VAL A 97 10.38 -19.93 -23.30
C VAL A 97 11.44 -19.66 -24.37
N ILE A 98 12.33 -18.69 -24.16
CA ILE A 98 13.42 -18.40 -25.10
C ILE A 98 14.34 -19.62 -25.28
N ILE A 99 14.72 -20.28 -24.18
CA ILE A 99 15.59 -21.47 -24.24
C ILE A 99 14.93 -22.59 -25.05
N ILE A 100 13.63 -22.83 -24.85
CA ILE A 100 12.88 -23.85 -25.60
C ILE A 100 12.88 -23.52 -27.10
N VAL A 101 12.62 -22.27 -27.47
CA VAL A 101 12.63 -21.83 -28.88
C VAL A 101 14.00 -22.04 -29.52
N ILE A 102 15.08 -21.71 -28.80
CA ILE A 102 16.46 -21.92 -29.28
C ILE A 102 16.73 -23.41 -29.49
N ILE A 103 16.34 -24.28 -28.54
CA ILE A 103 16.53 -25.73 -28.66
C ILE A 103 15.77 -26.27 -29.88
N LEU A 104 14.52 -25.85 -30.10
CA LEU A 104 13.73 -26.26 -31.26
C LEU A 104 14.38 -25.83 -32.58
N MET A 105 14.87 -24.59 -32.67
CA MET A 105 15.58 -24.10 -33.87
C MET A 105 16.87 -24.88 -34.15
N VAL A 106 17.62 -25.28 -33.11
CA VAL A 106 18.83 -26.10 -33.28
C VAL A 106 18.48 -27.51 -33.71
N TYR A 107 17.40 -28.09 -33.16
CA TYR A 107 16.94 -29.43 -33.50
C TYR A 107 16.48 -29.54 -34.96
N GLU A 108 15.73 -28.56 -35.48
CA GLU A 108 15.32 -28.56 -36.90
C GLU A 108 16.49 -28.43 -37.88
N LYS A 109 17.64 -27.91 -37.41
CA LYS A 109 18.81 -27.66 -38.26
C LYS A 109 19.77 -28.85 -38.35
N ASN A 110 19.64 -29.83 -37.47
CA ASN A 110 20.43 -31.08 -37.44
C ASN A 110 19.62 -32.25 -38.01
#